data_AF-A0A8J2H9H0-F1
#
_entry.id   AF-A0A8J2H9H0-F1
#
_cell.length_a   1.000
_cell.length_b   1.000
_cell.length_c   1.000
_cell.angle_alpha   90.00
_cell.angle_beta   90.00
_cell.angle_gamma   90.00
#
_symmetry.space_group_name_H-M   'P 1'
#
loop_
_entity.id
_entity.type
_entity.pdbx_description
1 polymer ?
#
loop_
_entity_poly.entity_id
_entity_poly.type
_entity_poly.pdbx_seq_one_letter_code
_entity_poly.pdbx_strand_id
1 'polypeptide(L)'
;MESLWRKIWGHSNEDVVDPVTGLSGRDVRLVQSTWAKVNEDPLASGTTVMLGFFERHPEYRSHFDKFKDVPHQDLPGDKKFQAHALSVMGALNNTVDALNDVGVLEASLTALGKRHAARTLTEQQFQHLKTVIVDVFRQTLGDQFTKETEEAWTKTFQVIYSYIFKGLSS
;
A
#
# COMPACT_ATOMS: atom_id res chain seq x y z
N MET A 1 -13.12 -4.43 43.61
CA MET A 1 -11.73 -4.93 43.53
C MET A 1 -11.50 -5.40 42.12
N GLU A 2 -10.81 -4.60 41.30
CA GLU A 2 -10.42 -5.03 39.96
C GLU A 2 -9.45 -6.21 40.06
N SER A 3 -9.80 -7.28 39.36
CA SER A 3 -9.09 -8.56 39.37
C SER A 3 -7.64 -8.41 38.89
N LEU A 4 -6.68 -8.90 39.69
CA LEU A 4 -5.26 -9.02 39.32
C LEU A 4 -5.09 -9.70 37.95
N TRP A 5 -6.01 -10.57 37.57
CA TRP A 5 -6.01 -11.26 36.27
C TRP A 5 -6.15 -10.32 35.08
N ARG A 6 -6.85 -9.18 35.23
CA ARG A 6 -6.95 -8.14 34.19
C ARG A 6 -5.65 -7.32 34.06
N LYS A 7 -4.82 -7.25 35.08
CA LYS A 7 -3.49 -6.61 35.01
C LYS A 7 -2.42 -7.52 34.39
N ILE A 8 -2.51 -8.83 34.62
CA ILE A 8 -1.54 -9.81 34.11
C ILE A 8 -1.83 -10.18 32.64
N TRP A 9 -3.10 -10.21 32.23
CA TRP A 9 -3.51 -10.66 30.89
C TRP A 9 -4.40 -9.68 30.12
N GLY A 10 -4.70 -8.50 30.69
CA GLY A 10 -5.74 -7.59 30.18
C GLY A 10 -5.27 -6.22 29.73
N HIS A 11 -3.99 -6.05 29.38
CA HIS A 11 -3.60 -5.03 28.42
C HIS A 11 -3.50 -5.75 27.09
N SER A 12 -4.47 -5.55 26.19
CA SER A 12 -4.26 -5.99 24.82
C SER A 12 -2.95 -5.30 24.37
N ASN A 13 -1.96 -6.08 23.94
CA ASN A 13 -0.62 -5.61 23.54
C ASN A 13 -0.68 -4.78 22.23
N GLU A 14 -1.83 -4.17 21.97
CA GLU A 14 -2.24 -3.59 20.71
C GLU A 14 -1.78 -2.15 20.57
N ASP A 15 -1.54 -1.46 21.69
CA ASP A 15 -1.05 -0.08 21.69
C ASP A 15 0.48 -0.01 21.86
N VAL A 16 1.16 -1.15 22.06
CA VAL A 16 2.62 -1.21 22.06
C VAL A 16 3.11 -1.00 20.63
N VAL A 17 3.96 0.02 20.47
CA VAL A 17 4.55 0.41 19.19
C VAL A 17 5.81 -0.40 18.95
N ASP A 18 5.88 -1.07 17.80
CA ASP A 18 7.11 -1.71 17.35
C ASP A 18 8.17 -0.62 17.07
N PRO A 19 9.37 -0.72 17.67
CA PRO A 19 10.36 0.34 17.60
C PRO A 19 11.03 0.49 16.23
N VAL A 20 10.87 -0.50 15.33
CA VAL A 20 11.48 -0.47 13.99
C VAL A 20 10.51 0.15 12.98
N THR A 21 9.25 -0.28 13.02
CA THR A 21 8.21 0.14 12.07
C THR A 21 7.41 1.34 12.56
N GLY A 22 7.37 1.59 13.87
CA GLY A 22 6.47 2.60 14.45
C GLY A 22 5.00 2.21 14.40
N LEU A 23 4.68 0.96 14.04
CA LEU A 23 3.32 0.43 13.99
C LEU A 23 2.98 -0.22 15.33
N SER A 24 1.80 0.08 15.85
CA SER A 24 1.20 -0.66 16.96
C SER A 24 0.40 -1.87 16.45
N GLY A 25 0.11 -2.84 17.33
CA GLY A 25 -0.78 -3.94 16.97
C GLY A 25 -2.17 -3.47 16.51
N ARG A 26 -2.66 -2.33 17.01
CA ARG A 26 -3.89 -1.67 16.56
C ARG A 26 -3.75 -1.14 15.15
N ASP A 27 -2.64 -0.47 14.83
CA ASP A 27 -2.37 0.01 13.46
C ASP A 27 -2.40 -1.16 12.47
N VAL A 28 -1.70 -2.25 12.79
CA VAL A 28 -1.66 -3.46 11.95
C VAL A 28 -3.05 -4.04 11.73
N ARG A 29 -3.87 -4.16 12.79
CA ARG A 29 -5.25 -4.68 12.64
C ARG A 29 -6.13 -3.79 11.79
N LEU A 30 -6.08 -2.46 11.97
CA LEU A 30 -6.85 -1.52 11.15
C LEU A 30 -6.47 -1.63 9.68
N VAL A 31 -5.18 -1.69 9.38
CA VAL A 31 -4.67 -1.87 8.02
C VAL A 31 -5.15 -3.20 7.44
N GLN A 32 -4.98 -4.31 8.16
CA GLN A 32 -5.40 -5.64 7.68
C GLN A 32 -6.91 -5.75 7.47
N SER A 33 -7.73 -5.25 8.41
CA SER A 33 -9.19 -5.33 8.30
C SER A 33 -9.74 -4.47 7.17
N THR A 34 -9.18 -3.27 6.98
CA THR A 34 -9.63 -2.38 5.90
C THR A 34 -9.08 -2.78 4.55
N TRP A 35 -7.85 -3.32 4.49
CA TRP A 35 -7.30 -3.91 3.28
C TRP A 35 -8.17 -5.05 2.76
N ALA A 36 -8.69 -5.92 3.64
CA ALA A 36 -9.56 -7.03 3.23
C ALA A 36 -10.78 -6.55 2.44
N LYS A 37 -11.32 -5.36 2.75
CA LYS A 37 -12.43 -4.77 2.00
C LYS A 37 -11.99 -4.17 0.66
N VAL A 38 -10.85 -3.48 0.62
CA VAL A 38 -10.28 -2.93 -0.62
C VAL A 38 -9.87 -4.05 -1.58
N ASN A 39 -9.37 -5.16 -1.05
CA ASN A 39 -8.86 -6.29 -1.82
C ASN A 39 -9.93 -7.35 -2.15
N GLU A 40 -11.21 -7.06 -1.92
CA GLU A 40 -12.33 -7.96 -2.27
C GLU A 40 -12.44 -8.16 -3.79
N ASP A 41 -12.20 -7.10 -4.57
CA ASP A 41 -11.99 -7.16 -6.03
C ASP A 41 -10.68 -6.45 -6.40
N PRO A 42 -9.54 -7.17 -6.34
CA PRO A 42 -8.23 -6.56 -6.58
C PRO A 42 -8.08 -6.04 -8.02
N LEU A 43 -8.80 -6.62 -8.99
CA LEU A 43 -8.72 -6.14 -10.36
C LEU A 43 -9.45 -4.81 -10.50
N ALA A 44 -10.65 -4.69 -9.94
CA ALA A 44 -11.39 -3.43 -9.96
C ALA A 44 -10.63 -2.32 -9.23
N SER A 45 -10.21 -2.57 -7.97
CA SER A 45 -9.49 -1.57 -7.19
C SER A 45 -8.15 -1.18 -7.79
N GLY A 46 -7.38 -2.16 -8.28
CA GLY A 46 -6.12 -1.89 -8.99
C GLY A 46 -6.33 -1.09 -10.29
N THR A 47 -7.41 -1.36 -11.02
CA THR A 47 -7.80 -0.60 -12.21
C THR A 47 -8.12 0.85 -11.83
N THR A 48 -8.94 1.07 -10.81
CA THR A 48 -9.28 2.41 -10.31
C THR A 48 -8.03 3.19 -9.89
N VAL A 49 -7.11 2.55 -9.16
CA VAL A 49 -5.82 3.16 -8.78
C VAL A 49 -5.01 3.57 -10.00
N MET A 50 -4.83 2.67 -10.97
CA MET A 50 -3.97 2.96 -12.14
C MET A 50 -4.59 3.97 -13.10
N LEU A 51 -5.91 3.96 -13.29
CA LEU A 51 -6.60 4.98 -14.09
C LEU A 51 -6.50 6.35 -13.42
N GLY A 52 -6.82 6.44 -12.13
CA GLY A 52 -6.70 7.69 -11.38
C GLY A 52 -5.27 8.24 -11.36
N PHE A 53 -4.27 7.35 -11.35
CA PHE A 53 -2.87 7.74 -11.47
C PHE A 53 -2.56 8.36 -12.84
N PHE A 54 -3.03 7.76 -13.93
CA PHE A 54 -2.83 8.32 -15.27
C PHE A 54 -3.67 9.56 -15.56
N GLU A 55 -4.82 9.75 -14.92
CA GLU A 55 -5.59 10.98 -15.02
C GLU A 55 -4.88 12.15 -14.34
N ARG A 56 -4.32 11.93 -13.14
CA ARG A 56 -3.65 12.99 -12.36
C ARG A 56 -2.20 13.24 -12.79
N HIS A 57 -1.54 12.21 -13.29
CA HIS A 57 -0.14 12.22 -13.69
C HIS A 57 0.05 11.61 -15.10
N PRO A 58 -0.54 12.22 -16.14
CA PRO A 58 -0.47 11.70 -17.51
C PRO A 58 0.96 11.61 -18.04
N GLU A 59 1.90 12.42 -17.52
CA GLU A 59 3.32 12.37 -17.87
C GLU A 59 3.96 11.00 -17.64
N TYR A 60 3.45 10.22 -16.66
CA TYR A 60 4.01 8.91 -16.32
C TYR A 60 3.54 7.79 -17.24
N ARG A 61 2.52 8.04 -18.09
CA ARG A 61 2.00 7.08 -19.05
C ARG A 61 3.10 6.48 -19.93
N SER A 62 4.07 7.31 -20.31
CA SER A 62 5.19 6.96 -21.18
C SER A 62 6.10 5.84 -20.62
N HIS A 63 6.13 5.64 -19.30
CA HIS A 63 6.94 4.60 -18.65
C HIS A 63 6.35 3.18 -18.77
N PHE A 64 5.13 3.04 -19.28
CA PHE A 64 4.41 1.77 -19.34
C PHE A 64 4.39 1.19 -20.76
N ASP A 65 5.57 0.89 -21.33
CA ASP A 65 5.77 0.47 -22.73
C ASP A 65 4.80 -0.60 -23.25
N LYS A 66 4.35 -1.49 -22.37
CA LYS A 66 3.43 -2.59 -22.72
C LYS A 66 2.06 -2.12 -23.17
N PHE A 67 1.61 -0.95 -22.71
CA PHE A 67 0.26 -0.46 -22.91
C PHE A 67 0.15 1.07 -22.99
N LYS A 68 1.25 1.83 -23.09
CA LYS A 68 1.27 3.30 -23.11
C LYS A 68 0.43 3.91 -24.24
N ASP A 69 0.36 3.22 -25.39
CA ASP A 69 -0.36 3.67 -26.59
C ASP A 69 -1.84 3.22 -26.61
N VAL A 70 -2.29 2.45 -25.61
CA VAL A 70 -3.70 2.08 -25.48
C VAL A 70 -4.49 3.32 -25.03
N PRO A 71 -5.59 3.68 -25.72
CA PRO A 71 -6.44 4.79 -25.30
C PRO A 71 -6.95 4.62 -23.87
N HIS A 72 -7.09 5.72 -23.13
CA HIS A 72 -7.45 5.67 -21.71
C HIS A 72 -8.75 4.90 -21.44
N GLN A 73 -9.77 5.10 -22.29
CA GLN A 73 -11.07 4.41 -22.19
C GLN A 73 -10.99 2.89 -22.44
N ASP A 74 -9.97 2.42 -23.17
CA ASP A 74 -9.79 1.01 -23.54
C ASP A 74 -8.88 0.26 -22.55
N LEU A 75 -8.16 0.99 -21.68
CA LEU A 75 -7.27 0.42 -20.67
C LEU A 75 -7.91 -0.67 -19.80
N PRO A 76 -9.15 -0.50 -19.28
CA PRO A 76 -9.77 -1.53 -18.45
C PRO A 76 -9.89 -2.89 -19.14
N GLY A 77 -9.95 -2.92 -20.48
CA GLY A 77 -10.02 -4.15 -21.28
C GLY A 77 -8.66 -4.74 -21.66
N ASP A 78 -7.57 -3.98 -21.57
CA ASP A 78 -6.23 -4.45 -21.98
C ASP A 78 -5.61 -5.41 -20.95
N LYS A 79 -5.23 -6.60 -21.40
CA LYS A 79 -4.70 -7.65 -20.50
C LYS A 79 -3.36 -7.30 -19.86
N LYS A 80 -2.52 -6.49 -20.52
CA LYS A 80 -1.22 -6.11 -19.97
C LYS A 80 -1.41 -5.04 -18.88
N PHE A 81 -2.36 -4.14 -19.06
CA PHE A 81 -2.79 -3.19 -18.03
C PHE A 81 -3.41 -3.93 -16.84
N GLN A 82 -4.37 -4.82 -17.05
CA GLN A 82 -4.99 -5.63 -15.98
C GLN A 82 -3.93 -6.39 -15.17
N ALA A 83 -2.95 -7.02 -15.84
CA ALA A 83 -1.86 -7.71 -15.17
C ALA A 83 -0.99 -6.76 -14.32
N HIS A 84 -0.77 -5.53 -14.79
CA HIS A 84 -0.03 -4.54 -14.02
C HIS A 84 -0.82 -4.03 -12.81
N ALA A 85 -2.11 -3.73 -12.98
CA ALA A 85 -3.01 -3.36 -11.89
C ALA A 85 -3.02 -4.43 -10.78
N LEU A 86 -3.15 -5.70 -11.16
CA LEU A 86 -3.06 -6.82 -10.21
C LEU A 86 -1.67 -6.94 -9.56
N SER A 87 -0.59 -6.60 -10.28
CA SER A 87 0.77 -6.62 -9.70
C SER A 87 0.93 -5.56 -8.60
N VAL A 88 0.34 -4.38 -8.77
CA VAL A 88 0.34 -3.32 -7.73
C VAL A 88 -0.44 -3.79 -6.50
N MET A 89 -1.65 -4.32 -6.69
CA MET A 89 -2.46 -4.83 -5.59
C MET A 89 -1.79 -6.03 -4.88
N GLY A 90 -1.15 -6.92 -5.63
CA GLY A 90 -0.38 -8.02 -5.06
C GLY A 90 0.82 -7.56 -4.23
N ALA A 91 1.52 -6.50 -4.64
CA ALA A 91 2.61 -5.93 -3.85
C ALA A 91 2.11 -5.33 -2.52
N LEU A 92 0.96 -4.62 -2.55
CA LEU A 92 0.31 -4.12 -1.35
C LEU A 92 -0.18 -5.27 -0.46
N ASN A 93 -0.79 -6.30 -1.02
CA ASN A 93 -1.24 -7.48 -0.26
C ASN A 93 -0.08 -8.16 0.47
N ASN A 94 1.02 -8.43 -0.24
CA ASN A 94 2.21 -9.03 0.36
C ASN A 94 2.77 -8.18 1.50
N THR A 95 2.68 -6.85 1.37
CA THR A 95 3.10 -5.92 2.43
C THR A 95 2.18 -6.04 3.64
N VAL A 96 0.85 -6.03 3.43
CA VAL A 96 -0.16 -6.13 4.50
C VAL A 96 -0.03 -7.46 5.26
N ASP A 97 0.21 -8.56 4.54
CA ASP A 97 0.42 -9.89 5.13
C ASP A 97 1.70 -9.94 5.97
N ALA A 98 2.74 -9.20 5.56
CA ALA A 98 4.04 -9.16 6.22
C ALA A 98 4.17 -8.10 7.33
N LEU A 99 3.11 -7.37 7.71
CA LEU A 99 3.22 -6.25 8.67
C LEU A 99 3.79 -6.64 10.05
N ASN A 100 3.68 -7.90 10.44
CA ASN A 100 4.25 -8.42 11.69
C ASN A 100 5.64 -9.06 11.52
N ASP A 101 6.20 -9.06 10.30
CA ASP A 101 7.51 -9.61 9.97
C ASP A 101 8.37 -8.54 9.27
N VAL A 102 9.08 -7.77 10.09
CA VAL A 102 9.95 -6.68 9.64
C VAL A 102 11.05 -7.17 8.70
N GLY A 103 11.57 -8.38 8.90
CA GLY A 103 12.62 -8.94 8.05
C GLY A 103 12.10 -9.21 6.63
N VAL A 104 10.88 -9.76 6.52
CA VAL A 104 10.22 -9.98 5.23
C VAL A 104 9.84 -8.65 4.56
N LEU A 105 9.33 -7.68 5.31
CA LEU A 105 9.06 -6.33 4.79
C LEU A 105 10.30 -5.69 4.20
N GLU A 106 11.39 -5.63 4.97
CA GLU A 106 12.64 -5.00 4.52
C GLU A 106 13.15 -5.66 3.24
N ALA A 107 13.25 -7.00 3.22
CA ALA A 107 13.79 -7.72 2.09
C ALA A 107 12.94 -7.53 0.82
N SER A 108 11.61 -7.67 0.94
CA SER A 108 10.69 -7.60 -0.19
C SER A 108 10.57 -6.18 -0.77
N LEU A 109 10.44 -5.16 0.09
CA LEU A 109 10.26 -3.78 -0.33
C LEU A 109 11.57 -3.15 -0.84
N THR A 110 12.71 -3.50 -0.24
CA THR A 110 14.02 -3.09 -0.78
C THR A 110 14.24 -3.68 -2.16
N ALA A 111 13.90 -4.96 -2.37
CA ALA A 111 13.97 -5.59 -3.68
C ALA A 111 13.01 -4.95 -4.69
N LEU A 112 11.81 -4.53 -4.25
CA LEU A 112 10.86 -3.77 -5.07
C LEU A 112 11.47 -2.43 -5.49
N GLY A 113 12.09 -1.69 -4.56
CA GLY A 113 12.81 -0.45 -4.83
C GLY A 113 13.88 -0.63 -5.91
N LYS A 114 14.77 -1.62 -5.76
CA LYS A 114 15.83 -1.91 -6.74
C LYS A 114 15.29 -2.17 -8.16
N ARG A 115 14.18 -2.90 -8.28
CA ARG A 115 13.52 -3.14 -9.58
C ARG A 115 12.97 -1.86 -10.21
N HIS A 116 12.54 -0.90 -9.40
CA HIS A 116 12.06 0.40 -9.88
C HIS A 116 13.21 1.38 -10.15
N ALA A 117 14.33 1.27 -9.44
CA ALA A 117 15.55 2.02 -9.73
C ALA A 117 16.07 1.73 -11.14
N ALA A 118 16.05 0.45 -11.55
CA ALA A 118 16.41 0.02 -12.90
C ALA A 118 15.51 0.60 -14.02
N ARG A 119 14.34 1.16 -13.65
CA ARG A 119 13.40 1.84 -14.54
C ARG A 119 13.42 3.36 -14.35
N THR A 120 14.44 3.89 -13.66
CA THR A 120 14.67 5.30 -13.36
C THR A 120 13.49 5.97 -12.66
N LEU A 121 12.76 5.25 -11.81
CA LEU A 121 11.70 5.88 -11.01
C LEU A 121 12.26 6.67 -9.84
N THR A 122 11.58 7.76 -9.50
CA THR A 122 11.93 8.64 -8.39
C THR A 122 10.99 8.46 -7.20
N GLU A 123 11.42 8.89 -6.01
CA GLU A 123 10.56 8.92 -4.82
C GLU A 123 9.25 9.70 -5.06
N GLN A 124 9.32 10.78 -5.85
CA GLN A 124 8.16 11.61 -6.18
C GLN A 124 7.05 10.81 -6.88
N GLN A 125 7.42 9.89 -7.79
CA GLN A 125 6.43 9.04 -8.48
C GLN A 125 5.71 8.10 -7.51
N PHE A 126 6.42 7.55 -6.52
CA PHE A 126 5.79 6.76 -5.45
C PHE A 126 4.87 7.63 -4.59
N GLN A 127 5.26 8.86 -4.26
CA GLN A 127 4.40 9.77 -3.49
C GLN A 127 3.11 10.14 -4.27
N HIS A 128 3.22 10.38 -5.58
CA HIS A 128 2.06 10.61 -6.44
C HIS A 128 1.11 9.40 -6.46
N LEU A 129 1.66 8.19 -6.61
CA LEU A 129 0.86 6.96 -6.53
C LEU A 129 0.19 6.78 -5.16
N LYS A 130 0.89 7.10 -4.05
CA LYS A 130 0.33 7.05 -2.69
C LYS A 130 -0.97 7.83 -2.58
N THR A 131 -0.96 9.08 -3.05
CA THR A 131 -2.11 9.98 -2.95
C THR A 131 -3.32 9.39 -3.65
N VAL A 132 -3.11 8.77 -4.82
CA VAL A 132 -4.18 8.09 -5.55
C VAL A 132 -4.68 6.86 -4.80
N ILE A 133 -3.78 6.02 -4.28
CA ILE A 133 -4.16 4.83 -3.51
C ILE A 133 -5.01 5.21 -2.28
N VAL A 134 -4.57 6.22 -1.52
CA VAL A 134 -5.30 6.70 -0.33
C VAL A 134 -6.69 7.24 -0.70
N ASP A 135 -6.82 7.94 -1.82
CA ASP A 135 -8.13 8.40 -2.28
C ASP A 135 -9.05 7.24 -2.68
N VAL A 136 -8.52 6.22 -3.34
CA VAL A 136 -9.28 5.00 -3.66
C VAL A 136 -9.71 4.29 -2.37
N PHE A 137 -8.84 4.22 -1.36
CA PHE A 137 -9.20 3.65 -0.06
C PHE A 137 -10.34 4.44 0.58
N ARG A 138 -10.25 5.77 0.61
CA ARG A 138 -11.31 6.63 1.16
C ARG A 138 -12.65 6.43 0.45
N GLN A 139 -12.64 6.33 -0.88
CA GLN A 139 -13.85 6.07 -1.66
C GLN A 139 -14.42 4.67 -1.42
N THR A 140 -13.57 3.65 -1.36
CA THR A 140 -13.97 2.24 -1.22
C THR A 140 -14.50 1.93 0.18
N LEU A 141 -13.88 2.52 1.21
CA LEU A 141 -14.17 2.24 2.62
C LEU A 141 -15.26 3.16 3.20
N GLY A 142 -15.43 4.37 2.63
CA GLY A 142 -16.41 5.34 3.13
C GLY A 142 -16.19 5.65 4.60
N ASP A 143 -17.24 5.50 5.41
CA ASP A 143 -17.22 5.76 6.85
C ASP A 143 -16.24 4.86 7.64
N GLN A 144 -15.78 3.75 7.06
CA GLN A 144 -14.76 2.89 7.67
C GLN A 144 -13.35 3.46 7.53
N PHE A 145 -13.11 4.44 6.65
CA PHE A 145 -11.84 5.16 6.58
C PHE A 145 -11.78 6.27 7.63
N THR A 146 -11.86 5.86 8.90
CA THR A 146 -11.79 6.78 10.04
C THR A 146 -10.42 7.44 10.12
N LYS A 147 -10.31 8.48 10.95
CA LYS A 147 -9.03 9.16 11.20
C LYS A 147 -7.95 8.18 11.68
N GLU A 148 -8.30 7.25 12.56
CA GLU A 148 -7.37 6.23 13.07
C GLU A 148 -6.91 5.29 11.96
N THR A 149 -7.81 4.94 11.04
CA THR A 149 -7.49 4.10 9.88
C THR A 149 -6.56 4.83 8.91
N GLU A 150 -6.82 6.11 8.64
CA GLU A 150 -5.96 6.96 7.81
C GLU A 150 -4.57 7.14 8.44
N GLU A 151 -4.48 7.32 9.75
CA GLU A 151 -3.22 7.39 10.49
C GLU A 151 -2.45 6.07 10.42
N ALA A 152 -3.12 4.92 10.60
CA ALA A 152 -2.51 3.60 10.49
C ALA A 152 -1.95 3.33 9.07
N TRP A 153 -2.71 3.66 8.02
CA TRP A 153 -2.22 3.58 6.63
C TRP A 153 -1.08 4.56 6.37
N THR A 154 -1.13 5.77 6.94
CA THR A 154 -0.06 6.77 6.79
C THR A 154 1.25 6.25 7.36
N LYS A 155 1.25 5.69 8.57
CA LYS A 155 2.43 5.04 9.16
C LYS A 155 2.90 3.86 8.31
N THR A 156 1.96 3.04 7.84
CA THR A 156 2.28 1.89 6.97
C THR A 156 3.00 2.34 5.69
N PHE A 157 2.53 3.39 5.02
CA PHE A 157 3.23 3.95 3.86
C PHE A 157 4.60 4.55 4.19
N GLN A 158 4.81 5.10 5.39
CA GLN A 158 6.14 5.53 5.83
C GLN A 158 7.11 4.34 5.92
N VAL A 159 6.67 3.22 6.50
CA VAL A 159 7.44 1.97 6.54
C VAL A 159 7.74 1.48 5.13
N ILE A 160 6.71 1.40 4.26
CA ILE A 160 6.86 0.98 2.87
C ILE A 160 7.94 1.80 2.16
N TYR A 161 7.86 3.13 2.27
CA TYR A 161 8.76 4.04 1.58
C TYR A 161 10.15 4.07 2.16
N SER A 162 10.32 3.85 3.47
CA SER A 162 11.65 3.71 4.07
C SER A 162 12.48 2.60 3.37
N TYR A 163 11.86 1.46 3.07
CA TYR A 163 12.53 0.34 2.41
C TYR A 163 12.57 0.45 0.90
N ILE A 164 11.51 0.91 0.25
CA ILE A 164 11.53 1.14 -1.20
C ILE A 164 12.63 2.17 -1.55
N PHE A 165 12.73 3.27 -0.80
CA PHE A 165 13.69 4.34 -1.11
C PHE A 165 15.13 3.93 -0.77
N LYS A 166 15.33 3.09 0.25
CA LYS A 166 16.59 2.38 0.47
C LYS A 166 17.00 1.56 -0.77
N GLY A 167 16.05 0.89 -1.42
CA GLY A 167 16.30 0.15 -2.66
C GLY A 167 16.45 1.03 -3.91
N LEU A 168 15.84 2.21 -3.95
CA LEU A 168 15.99 3.16 -5.07
C LEU A 168 17.36 3.82 -5.10
N SER A 169 17.98 4.00 -3.93
CA SER A 169 19.27 4.67 -3.74
C SER A 169 20.48 3.72 -3.69
N SER A 170 20.25 2.40 -3.81
CA SER A 170 21.28 1.37 -3.68
C SER A 170 21.98 1.01 -4.99
#